data_AF-A0A257J272-F1
#
_entry.id   AF-A0A257J272-F1
#
_cell.length_a   1.000
_cell.length_b   1.000
_cell.length_c   1.000
_cell.angle_alpha   90.00
_cell.angle_beta   90.00
_cell.angle_gamma   90.00
#
_symmetry.space_group_name_H-M   'P 1'
#
loop_
_entity.id
_entity.type
_entity.pdbx_description
1 polymer ?
#
loop_
_entity_poly.entity_id
_entity_poly.type
_entity_poly.pdbx_seq_one_letter_code
_entity_poly.pdbx_strand_id
1 'polypeptide(L)'
;MRICEVSNLKTYVAQVRAGGNVARTSVHAETLTQARAIFVQLFGAANVLSVSQAPDVTNEAGTIKPKSPAELRVKSLADQSAHLKQQEKVGRAQIGLKKAQAQVQKANFPTKHH
;
A
#
# COMPACT_ATOMS: atom_id res chain seq x y z
N MET A 1 25.39 36.50 4.77
CA MET A 1 24.32 35.53 5.06
C MET A 1 24.49 34.36 4.11
N ARG A 2 24.97 33.19 4.59
CA ARG A 2 25.06 31.98 3.77
C ARG A 2 23.72 31.27 3.86
N ILE A 3 22.97 31.25 2.77
CA ILE A 3 21.81 30.38 2.64
C ILE A 3 22.40 29.01 2.31
N CYS A 4 22.61 28.18 3.34
CA CYS A 4 22.91 26.77 3.12
C CYS A 4 21.64 26.15 2.56
N GLU A 5 21.63 25.86 1.27
CA GLU A 5 20.55 25.10 0.63
C GLU A 5 20.55 23.70 1.23
N VAL A 6 19.68 23.44 2.22
CA VAL A 6 19.61 22.12 2.87
C VAL A 6 18.76 21.22 1.98
N SER A 7 19.35 20.73 0.90
CA SER A 7 18.68 20.01 -0.19
C SER A 7 18.07 18.66 0.22
N ASN A 8 18.21 18.22 1.48
CA ASN A 8 17.76 16.91 1.97
C ASN A 8 16.99 16.97 3.31
N LEU A 9 16.39 18.12 3.63
CA LEU A 9 15.60 18.26 4.85
C LEU A 9 14.30 17.44 4.73
N LYS A 10 14.16 16.39 5.55
CA LYS A 10 12.99 15.51 5.58
C LYS A 10 12.10 15.87 6.75
N THR A 11 10.79 15.70 6.56
CA THR A 11 9.82 15.85 7.64
C THR A 11 9.71 14.54 8.42
N TYR A 12 9.96 14.58 9.72
CA TYR A 12 9.77 13.46 10.63
C TYR A 12 8.63 13.77 11.57
N VAL A 13 7.78 12.77 11.82
CA VAL A 13 6.60 12.88 12.67
C VAL A 13 6.75 11.94 13.85
N ALA A 14 6.47 12.46 15.04
CA ALA A 14 6.51 11.70 16.28
C ALA A 14 5.16 11.74 16.98
N GLN A 15 4.87 10.65 17.67
CA GLN A 15 3.80 10.58 18.66
C GLN A 15 4.44 10.75 20.03
N VAL A 16 4.03 11.78 20.75
CA VAL A 16 4.63 12.18 22.03
C VAL A 16 3.58 12.30 23.11
N ARG A 17 3.96 12.04 24.36
CA ARG A 17 3.12 12.28 25.53
C ARG A 17 3.40 13.67 26.07
N ALA A 18 2.41 14.55 26.03
CA ALA A 18 2.48 15.91 26.56
C ALA A 18 1.34 16.12 27.56
N GLY A 19 1.68 16.36 28.83
CA GLY A 19 0.69 16.67 29.88
C GLY A 19 -0.37 15.59 30.11
N GLY A 20 -0.04 14.31 29.88
CA GLY A 20 -0.96 13.18 30.02
C GLY A 20 -1.70 12.79 28.74
N ASN A 21 -1.68 13.64 27.70
CA ASN A 21 -2.29 13.35 26.41
C ASN A 21 -1.24 12.92 25.38
N VAL A 22 -1.69 12.15 24.40
CA VAL A 22 -0.87 11.73 23.27
C VAL A 22 -1.09 12.73 22.13
N ALA A 23 -0.03 13.42 21.73
CA ALA A 23 -0.03 14.41 20.67
C ALA A 23 0.87 13.96 19.51
N ARG A 24 0.54 14.39 18.29
CA ARG A 24 1.34 14.17 17.09
C ARG A 24 2.04 15.46 16.72
N THR A 25 3.35 15.41 16.53
CA THR A 25 4.18 16.59 16.21
C THR A 25 5.19 16.26 15.13
N SER A 26 5.72 17.28 14.44
CA SER A 26 6.65 17.12 13.33
C SER A 26 7.86 18.03 13.47
N VAL A 27 9.02 17.56 13.01
CA VAL A 27 10.26 18.33 12.90
C VAL A 27 10.90 18.08 11.55
N HIS A 28 11.65 19.06 11.05
CA HIS A 28 12.47 18.90 9.87
C HIS A 28 13.91 18.56 10.28
N ALA A 29 14.46 17.49 9.71
CA ALA A 29 15.80 17.03 10.00
C ALA A 29 16.39 16.31 8.78
N GLU A 30 17.71 16.15 8.73
CA GLU A 30 18.39 15.45 7.64
C GLU A 30 18.34 13.93 7.84
N THR A 31 18.31 13.47 9.10
CA THR A 31 18.32 12.05 9.46
C THR A 31 17.31 11.72 10.55
N LEU A 32 16.87 10.46 10.60
CA LEU A 32 15.97 9.96 11.64
C LEU A 32 16.59 10.08 13.04
N THR A 33 17.90 9.86 13.14
CA THR A 33 18.64 9.97 14.41
C THR A 33 18.64 11.40 14.91
N GLN A 34 18.86 12.38 14.03
CA GLN A 34 18.78 13.80 14.38
C GLN A 34 17.35 14.19 14.80
N ALA A 35 16.33 13.75 14.05
CA ALA A 35 14.93 13.98 14.42
C ALA A 35 14.59 13.39 15.79
N ARG A 36 15.02 12.16 16.07
CA ARG A 36 14.86 11.53 17.39
C ARG A 36 15.54 12.31 18.49
N ALA A 37 16.78 12.78 18.27
CA ALA A 37 17.49 13.60 19.26
C ALA A 37 16.72 14.89 19.59
N ILE A 38 16.17 15.56 18.56
CA ILE A 38 15.33 16.75 18.75
C ILE A 38 14.07 16.41 19.57
N PHE A 39 13.36 15.33 19.23
CA PHE A 39 12.17 14.92 19.99
C PHE A 39 12.49 14.54 21.44
N VAL A 40 13.61 13.85 21.67
CA VAL A 40 14.08 13.49 23.02
C VAL A 40 14.46 14.74 23.81
N GLN A 41 15.08 15.74 23.19
CA GLN A 41 15.43 17.00 23.85
C GLN A 41 14.18 17.82 24.21
N LEU A 42 13.15 17.83 23.37
CA LEU A 42 11.92 18.59 23.58
C LEU A 42 10.96 17.93 24.57
N PHE A 43 10.77 16.61 24.46
CA PHE A 43 9.75 15.88 25.22
C PHE A 43 10.34 14.94 26.28
N GLY A 44 11.62 14.60 26.21
CA GLY A 44 12.25 13.58 27.05
C GLY A 44 12.09 12.17 26.45
N ALA A 45 13.07 11.30 26.67
CA ALA A 45 13.12 9.97 26.06
C ALA A 45 11.91 9.08 26.39
N ALA A 46 11.38 9.18 27.62
CA ALA A 46 10.22 8.41 28.07
C ALA A 46 8.89 8.87 27.45
N ASN A 47 8.86 10.06 26.86
CA ASN A 47 7.64 10.65 26.32
C ASN A 47 7.54 10.53 24.80
N VAL A 48 8.56 10.00 24.13
CA VAL A 48 8.54 9.74 22.68
C VAL A 48 8.10 8.30 22.44
N LEU A 49 6.88 8.11 21.92
CA LEU A 49 6.28 6.79 21.70
C LEU A 49 6.74 6.18 20.37
N SER A 50 6.81 7.02 19.32
CA SER A 50 7.24 6.59 18.00
C SER A 50 7.75 7.79 17.20
N VAL A 51 8.69 7.52 16.28
CA VAL A 51 9.19 8.51 15.32
C VAL A 51 9.27 7.83 13.96
N SER A 52 8.63 8.41 12.96
CA SER A 52 8.66 7.95 11.57
C SER A 52 8.90 9.12 10.61
N GLN A 53 9.44 8.82 9.43
CA GLN A 53 9.55 9.80 8.37
C GLN A 53 8.17 10.02 7.75
N ALA A 54 7.72 11.26 7.62
CA ALA A 54 6.56 11.58 6.81
C ALA A 54 6.88 11.36 5.33
N PRO A 55 5.92 10.89 4.54
CA PRO A 55 6.10 10.86 3.09
C PRO A 55 6.43 12.27 2.61
N ASP A 56 7.47 12.38 1.80
CA ASP A 56 7.90 13.65 1.24
C ASP A 56 6.75 14.23 0.41
N VAL A 57 6.30 15.43 0.77
CA VAL A 57 5.21 16.11 0.06
C VAL A 57 5.75 16.81 -1.21
N THR A 58 6.90 16.40 -1.74
CA THR A 58 7.25 16.64 -3.14
C THR A 58 6.60 15.57 -4.00
N ASN A 59 5.28 15.59 -3.99
CA ASN A 59 4.51 14.86 -4.96
C ASN A 59 3.48 15.86 -5.47
N GLU A 60 3.65 16.29 -6.71
CA GLU A 60 2.62 16.98 -7.51
C GLU A 60 1.30 16.16 -7.63
N ALA A 61 1.21 15.02 -6.93
CA ALA A 61 0.00 14.23 -6.73
C ALA A 61 -0.09 13.62 -5.30
N GLY A 62 0.41 14.33 -4.28
CA GLY A 62 0.53 13.84 -2.89
C GLY A 62 -0.56 14.28 -1.92
N THR A 63 -1.65 14.87 -2.40
CA THR A 63 -2.85 14.93 -1.56
C THR A 63 -3.29 13.48 -1.37
N ILE A 64 -3.49 13.06 -0.13
CA ILE A 64 -4.55 12.11 0.17
C ILE A 64 -5.84 12.85 -0.19
N LYS A 65 -6.11 13.07 -1.48
CA LYS A 65 -7.45 13.41 -1.93
C LYS A 65 -8.19 12.14 -1.59
N PRO A 66 -9.09 12.10 -0.59
CA PRO A 66 -10.05 11.02 -0.57
C PRO A 66 -10.65 11.04 -1.97
N LYS A 67 -10.38 10.00 -2.76
CA LYS A 67 -10.91 9.86 -4.11
C LYS A 67 -12.37 10.22 -4.01
N SER A 68 -12.82 11.16 -4.85
CA SER A 68 -14.20 11.61 -4.80
C SER A 68 -15.10 10.36 -4.87
N PRO A 69 -16.26 10.32 -4.19
CA PRO A 69 -17.12 9.13 -4.21
C PRO A 69 -17.41 8.60 -5.63
N ALA A 70 -17.34 9.45 -6.67
CA ALA A 70 -17.39 9.02 -8.08
C ALA A 70 -16.19 8.16 -8.52
N GLU A 71 -14.96 8.53 -8.16
CA GLU A 71 -13.74 7.80 -8.53
C GLU A 71 -13.61 6.47 -7.76
N LEU A 72 -14.09 6.44 -6.50
CA LEU A 72 -14.21 5.19 -5.73
C LEU A 72 -15.17 4.21 -6.42
N ARG A 73 -16.32 4.70 -6.92
CA ARG A 73 -17.28 3.86 -7.66
C ARG A 73 -16.68 3.29 -8.95
N VAL A 74 -16.00 4.12 -9.73
CA VAL A 74 -15.34 3.67 -10.98
C VAL A 74 -14.28 2.62 -10.68
N LYS A 75 -13.47 2.82 -9.63
CA LYS A 75 -12.47 1.83 -9.22
C LYS A 75 -13.12 0.52 -8.80
N SER A 76 -14.15 0.56 -7.94
CA SER A 76 -14.86 -0.66 -7.52
C SER A 76 -15.50 -1.41 -8.69
N LEU A 77 -16.07 -0.70 -9.66
CA LEU A 77 -16.61 -1.31 -10.88
C LEU A 77 -15.51 -1.93 -11.75
N ALA A 78 -14.35 -1.28 -11.86
CA ALA A 78 -13.20 -1.81 -12.58
C ALA A 78 -12.67 -3.09 -11.92
N ASP A 79 -12.48 -3.10 -10.60
CA ASP A 79 -12.07 -4.26 -9.82
C ASP A 79 -13.08 -5.42 -9.95
N GLN A 80 -14.39 -5.12 -9.89
CA GLN A 80 -15.44 -6.12 -10.10
C GLN A 80 -15.39 -6.72 -11.52
N SER A 81 -15.16 -5.89 -12.54
CA SER A 81 -15.04 -6.37 -13.92
C SER A 81 -13.82 -7.27 -14.14
N ALA A 82 -12.69 -6.95 -13.50
CA ALA A 82 -11.48 -7.75 -13.57
C ALA A 82 -11.69 -9.12 -12.89
N HIS A 83 -12.38 -9.13 -11.75
CA HIS A 83 -12.73 -10.36 -11.04
C HIS A 83 -13.64 -11.26 -11.88
N LEU A 84 -14.69 -10.72 -12.50
CA LEU A 84 -15.60 -11.47 -13.37
C LEU A 84 -14.86 -12.06 -14.58
N LYS A 85 -14.02 -11.26 -15.26
CA LYS A 85 -13.21 -11.76 -16.39
C LYS A 85 -12.28 -12.90 -15.97
N GLN A 86 -11.71 -12.82 -14.76
CA GLN A 86 -10.85 -13.87 -14.24
C GLN A 86 -11.67 -15.14 -13.95
N GLN A 87 -12.86 -15.02 -13.36
CA GLN A 87 -13.76 -16.17 -13.14
C GLN A 87 -14.18 -16.84 -14.44
N GLU A 88 -14.53 -16.07 -15.48
CA GLU A 88 -14.90 -16.62 -16.79
C GLU A 88 -13.74 -17.39 -17.44
N LYS A 89 -12.51 -16.85 -17.37
CA LYS A 89 -11.31 -17.54 -17.87
C LYS A 89 -11.09 -18.86 -17.15
N VAL A 90 -11.21 -18.87 -15.83
CA VAL A 90 -11.08 -20.09 -15.01
C VAL A 90 -12.17 -21.09 -15.36
N GLY A 91 -13.43 -20.65 -15.50
CA GLY A 91 -14.54 -21.51 -15.89
C GLY A 91 -14.34 -22.14 -17.27
N ARG A 92 -13.91 -21.35 -18.27
CA ARG A 92 -13.57 -21.86 -19.60
C ARG A 92 -12.43 -22.87 -19.56
N ALA A 93 -11.39 -22.60 -18.77
CA ALA A 93 -10.27 -23.52 -18.59
C ALA A 93 -10.72 -24.86 -17.97
N GLN A 94 -11.58 -24.82 -16.94
CA GLN A 94 -12.15 -26.03 -16.33
C GLN A 94 -12.97 -26.86 -17.32
N ILE A 95 -13.80 -26.20 -18.15
CA ILE A 95 -14.56 -26.88 -19.21
C ILE A 95 -13.61 -27.54 -20.21
N GLY A 96 -12.54 -26.85 -20.62
CA GLY A 96 -11.51 -27.38 -21.51
C GLY A 96 -10.81 -28.61 -20.93
N LEU A 97 -10.40 -28.54 -19.66
CA LEU A 97 -9.78 -29.67 -18.94
C LEU A 97 -10.72 -30.87 -18.84
N LYS A 98 -12.00 -30.66 -18.53
CA LYS A 98 -12.98 -31.75 -18.45
C LYS A 98 -13.20 -32.43 -19.81
N LYS A 99 -13.24 -31.66 -20.90
CA LYS A 99 -13.30 -32.22 -22.27
C LYS A 99 -12.05 -33.00 -22.63
N ALA A 100 -10.86 -32.48 -22.31
CA ALA A 100 -9.60 -33.16 -22.56
C ALA A 100 -9.49 -34.47 -21.76
N GLN A 101 -9.86 -34.46 -20.48
CA GLN A 101 -9.91 -35.67 -19.65
C GLN A 101 -10.85 -36.73 -20.22
N ALA A 102 -12.04 -36.34 -20.70
CA ALA A 102 -12.98 -37.26 -21.33
C ALA A 102 -12.43 -37.86 -22.65
N GLN A 103 -11.69 -37.08 -23.44
CA GLN A 103 -11.04 -37.59 -24.66
C GLN A 103 -9.90 -38.56 -24.35
N VAL A 104 -9.07 -38.26 -23.34
CA VAL A 104 -7.99 -39.16 -22.90
C VAL A 104 -8.56 -40.48 -22.37
N GLN A 105 -9.65 -40.44 -21.59
CA GLN A 105 -10.31 -41.66 -21.12
C GLN A 105 -10.88 -42.49 -22.29
N LYS A 106 -11.55 -41.84 -23.26
CA LYS A 106 -12.07 -42.53 -24.45
C LYS A 106 -10.95 -43.13 -25.33
N ALA A 107 -9.83 -42.43 -25.47
CA ALA A 107 -8.68 -42.92 -26.24
C ALA A 107 -7.94 -44.06 -25.51
N ASN A 108 -7.92 -44.03 -24.17
CA ASN A 108 -7.30 -45.07 -23.35
C ASN A 108 -8.15 -46.34 -23.23
N PHE A 109 -9.45 -46.25 -23.51
CA PHE A 109 -10.36 -47.39 -23.64
C PHE A 109 -10.95 -47.42 -25.06
N PRO A 110 -10.16 -47.80 -26.09
CA PRO A 110 -10.73 -48.05 -27.41
C PRO A 110 -11.73 -49.19 -27.29
N THR A 111 -13.01 -48.88 -27.44
CA THR A 111 -14.06 -49.89 -27.62
C THR A 111 -13.65 -50.78 -28.77
N LYS A 112 -13.32 -52.04 -28.45
CA LYS A 112 -13.13 -53.10 -29.44
C LYS A 112 -14.41 -53.19 -30.25
N HIS A 113 -14.35 -52.73 -31.51
CA HIS A 113 -15.36 -53.04 -32.51
C HIS A 113 -15.35 -54.56 -32.73
N HIS A 114 -16.51 -55.18 -32.60
CA HIS A 114 -16.80 -56.56 -32.96
C HIS A 114 -18.08 -56.60 -33.78
#